data_AF-A0A9R1ABB0-F1
#
_entry.id   AF-A0A9R1ABB0-F1
#
_cell.length_a   1.000
_cell.length_b   1.000
_cell.length_c   1.000
_cell.angle_alpha   90.00
_cell.angle_beta   90.00
_cell.angle_gamma   90.00
#
_symmetry.space_group_name_H-M   'P 1'
#
loop_
_entity.id
_entity.type
_entity.pdbx_description
1 polymer ?
#
loop_
_entity_poly.entity_id
_entity_poly.type
_entity_poly.pdbx_seq_one_letter_code
_entity_poly.pdbx_strand_id
1 'polypeptide(L)'
;MATPQNTPMLTASVCVPETVHGTHSFKIDRYDLHQGFGVGNCIQSANFTVGGHEWCIRFYPDGYNEDNKDYVSVFLQLKTKNIEVRAIYNLAIQPPVLPSNFANFSDGPPVVFDTRNDKLEAWGFVAFKKKSEIEGSSYILDNSIIVACNLTIITLKDAKEVEAGLVGDIQVPPSELVANLSKLLGSTKGADVCFKVQNEVFHAHEIILAMRSPVFWAEFYGPKRIEHRHVKNIEDMQPGVFRGLLHFIYTDSLPPMKDLNADGYEEMLGHLLVVADKYDMKRMKSMCERKLCHRFDQETVATTLVLAVQYNCSILKDACIKFINSVSTVDGVVASKGYQQLKRECPTIFADMWEKAAKARKF
;
A
#
# COMPACT_ATOMS: atom_id res chain seq x y z
N MET A 1 2.66 64.59 37.60
CA MET A 1 1.64 63.53 37.47
C MET A 1 1.85 62.88 36.11
N ALA A 2 2.43 61.68 36.06
CA ALA A 2 2.57 60.93 34.82
C ALA A 2 1.24 60.24 34.52
N THR A 3 0.69 60.47 33.32
CA THR A 3 -0.49 59.77 32.80
C THR A 3 -0.16 58.28 32.68
N PRO A 4 -1.04 57.35 33.12
CA PRO A 4 -0.83 55.93 32.88
C PRO A 4 -0.92 55.69 31.37
N GLN A 5 0.17 55.23 30.76
CA GLN A 5 0.15 54.68 29.41
C GLN A 5 -0.70 53.42 29.46
N ASN A 6 -1.93 53.52 28.94
CA ASN A 6 -2.81 52.38 28.76
C ASN A 6 -2.28 51.58 27.55
N THR A 7 -1.33 50.69 27.79
CA THR A 7 -0.84 49.76 26.76
C THR A 7 -1.99 48.81 26.43
N PRO A 8 -2.42 48.69 25.16
CA PRO A 8 -3.49 47.75 24.82
C PRO A 8 -3.01 46.34 25.13
N MET A 9 -3.78 45.64 25.96
CA MET A 9 -3.51 44.24 26.32
C MET A 9 -3.79 43.38 25.08
N LEU A 10 -2.72 42.83 24.49
CA LEU A 10 -2.82 41.91 23.37
C LEU A 10 -3.08 40.51 23.92
N THR A 11 -4.27 39.97 23.67
CA THR A 11 -4.63 38.59 23.96
C THR A 11 -4.64 37.78 22.67
N ALA A 12 -4.02 36.61 22.66
CA ALA A 12 -4.11 35.67 21.54
C ALA A 12 -4.62 34.31 22.04
N SER A 13 -5.40 33.62 21.21
CA SER A 13 -5.87 32.27 21.48
C SER A 13 -5.74 31.42 20.23
N VAL A 14 -5.24 30.19 20.37
CA VAL A 14 -5.09 29.24 19.25
C VAL A 14 -6.01 28.05 19.47
N CYS A 15 -6.74 27.69 18.42
CA CYS A 15 -7.54 26.47 18.33
C CYS A 15 -6.87 25.56 17.30
N VAL A 16 -6.25 24.47 17.75
CA VAL A 16 -5.70 23.42 16.87
C VAL A 16 -6.63 22.22 16.93
N PRO A 17 -7.24 21.80 15.82
CA PRO A 17 -8.04 20.58 15.80
C PRO A 17 -7.13 19.36 15.95
N GLU A 18 -7.57 18.37 16.73
CA GLU A 18 -6.94 17.06 16.77
C GLU A 18 -7.59 16.14 15.73
N THR A 19 -6.77 15.36 15.03
CA THR A 19 -7.26 14.42 14.02
C THR A 19 -6.91 12.98 14.37
N VAL A 20 -7.85 12.07 14.12
CA VAL A 20 -7.65 10.62 14.24
C VAL A 20 -8.00 9.95 12.92
N HIS A 21 -7.07 9.20 12.37
CA HIS A 21 -7.20 8.53 11.08
C HIS A 21 -7.52 7.04 11.25
N GLY A 22 -8.36 6.51 10.37
CA GLY A 22 -8.67 5.08 10.31
C GLY A 22 -9.12 4.64 8.91
N THR A 23 -8.92 3.36 8.60
CA THR A 23 -9.34 2.76 7.35
C THR A 23 -10.15 1.49 7.61
N HIS A 24 -11.11 1.21 6.72
CA HIS A 24 -11.92 0.00 6.77
C HIS A 24 -12.12 -0.57 5.37
N SER A 25 -12.22 -1.90 5.26
CA SER A 25 -12.51 -2.58 4.01
C SER A 25 -13.63 -3.58 4.22
N PHE A 26 -14.72 -3.39 3.48
CA PHE A 26 -15.90 -4.23 3.53
C PHE A 26 -15.97 -5.09 2.26
N LYS A 27 -15.65 -6.38 2.39
CA LYS A 27 -15.78 -7.37 1.31
C LYS A 27 -17.21 -7.91 1.30
N ILE A 28 -17.87 -7.81 0.15
CA ILE A 28 -19.15 -8.44 -0.14
C ILE A 28 -18.84 -9.62 -1.06
N ASP A 29 -18.94 -10.82 -0.50
CA ASP A 29 -18.74 -12.07 -1.24
C ASP A 29 -20.05 -12.50 -1.91
N ARG A 30 -19.97 -13.28 -2.98
CA ARG A 30 -21.14 -13.71 -3.78
C ARG A 30 -22.05 -12.53 -4.17
N TYR A 31 -21.46 -11.51 -4.79
CA TYR A 31 -22.11 -10.25 -5.15
C TYR A 31 -23.35 -10.45 -6.06
N ASP A 32 -23.32 -11.44 -6.96
CA ASP A 32 -24.48 -11.85 -7.76
C ASP A 32 -25.72 -12.17 -6.89
N LEU A 33 -25.53 -12.88 -5.77
CA LEU A 33 -26.58 -13.24 -4.82
C LEU A 33 -27.02 -12.07 -3.95
N HIS A 34 -26.40 -10.92 -4.11
CA HIS A 34 -26.71 -9.67 -3.44
C HIS A 34 -27.44 -8.68 -4.38
N GLN A 35 -27.63 -9.03 -5.65
CA GLN A 35 -28.44 -8.26 -6.61
C GLN A 35 -29.89 -8.75 -6.61
N GLY A 36 -30.84 -7.87 -6.94
CA GLY A 36 -32.27 -8.20 -6.99
C GLY A 36 -32.99 -8.19 -5.65
N PHE A 37 -32.39 -7.61 -4.60
CA PHE A 37 -33.03 -7.39 -3.29
C PHE A 37 -34.08 -6.28 -3.37
N GLY A 38 -34.00 -5.44 -4.39
CA GLY A 38 -34.90 -4.32 -4.59
C GLY A 38 -34.30 -3.01 -4.11
N VAL A 39 -34.75 -1.94 -4.77
CA VAL A 39 -34.33 -0.57 -4.53
C VAL A 39 -34.53 -0.19 -3.06
N GLY A 40 -33.53 0.46 -2.46
CA GLY A 40 -33.57 0.93 -1.08
C GLY A 40 -33.16 -0.11 -0.02
N ASN A 41 -32.94 -1.38 -0.42
CA ASN A 41 -32.39 -2.39 0.48
C ASN A 41 -30.86 -2.36 0.48
N CYS A 42 -30.25 -2.47 1.66
CA CYS A 42 -28.80 -2.41 1.81
C CYS A 42 -28.22 -3.56 2.61
N ILE A 43 -26.95 -3.82 2.34
CA ILE A 43 -26.07 -4.69 3.09
C ILE A 43 -25.21 -3.80 4.00
N GLN A 44 -25.12 -4.16 5.27
CA GLN A 44 -24.34 -3.41 6.24
C GLN A 44 -23.04 -4.16 6.56
N SER A 45 -21.92 -3.44 6.65
CA SER A 45 -20.68 -3.99 7.20
C SER A 45 -20.83 -4.31 8.68
N ALA A 46 -19.90 -5.11 9.21
CA ALA A 46 -19.65 -5.12 10.65
C ALA A 46 -19.29 -3.69 11.11
N ASN A 47 -19.61 -3.40 12.36
CA ASN A 47 -19.24 -2.14 12.96
C ASN A 47 -17.71 -2.06 13.17
N PHE A 48 -17.14 -0.88 12.98
CA PHE A 48 -15.72 -0.61 13.21
C PHE A 48 -15.53 0.72 13.95
N THR A 49 -14.39 0.89 14.61
CA THR A 49 -14.15 2.04 15.49
C THR A 49 -13.04 2.94 14.97
N VAL A 50 -13.32 4.24 14.86
CA VAL A 50 -12.33 5.30 14.55
C VAL A 50 -12.63 6.52 15.41
N GLY A 51 -11.60 7.10 16.04
CA GLY A 51 -11.76 8.25 16.94
C GLY A 51 -12.63 7.99 18.17
N GLY A 52 -12.74 6.73 18.61
CA GLY A 52 -13.62 6.34 19.73
C GLY A 52 -15.11 6.24 19.38
N HIS A 53 -15.46 6.39 18.09
CA HIS A 53 -16.82 6.29 17.60
C HIS A 53 -17.01 5.03 16.74
N GLU A 54 -18.20 4.48 16.76
CA GLU A 54 -18.58 3.26 16.03
C GLU A 54 -19.24 3.62 14.71
N TRP A 55 -18.82 2.98 13.63
CA TRP A 55 -19.21 3.27 12.26
C TRP A 55 -19.57 1.99 11.51
N CYS A 56 -20.36 2.09 10.45
CA CYS A 56 -20.52 1.01 9.48
C CYS A 56 -20.69 1.56 8.06
N ILE A 57 -20.36 0.72 7.07
CA ILE A 57 -20.65 0.99 5.66
C ILE A 57 -22.01 0.40 5.31
N ARG A 58 -22.86 1.16 4.63
CA ARG A 58 -24.11 0.69 4.00
C ARG A 58 -23.92 0.64 2.49
N PHE A 59 -24.18 -0.50 1.89
CA PHE A 59 -24.03 -0.75 0.47
C PHE A 59 -25.38 -1.15 -0.14
N TYR A 60 -25.82 -0.43 -1.16
CA TYR A 60 -27.09 -0.62 -1.84
C TYR A 60 -26.82 -1.16 -3.25
N PRO A 61 -26.88 -2.49 -3.46
CA PRO A 61 -26.60 -3.11 -4.75
C PRO A 61 -27.59 -2.68 -5.82
N ASP A 62 -28.84 -2.42 -5.45
CA ASP A 62 -29.94 -2.05 -6.35
C ASP A 62 -30.31 -0.58 -6.35
N GLY A 63 -29.42 0.26 -5.83
CA GLY A 63 -29.65 1.71 -5.71
C GLY A 63 -30.41 2.09 -4.43
N TYR A 64 -30.19 3.33 -4.00
CA TYR A 64 -30.78 3.88 -2.79
C TYR A 64 -32.28 4.22 -2.93
N ASN A 65 -32.69 4.66 -4.12
CA ASN A 65 -34.07 5.02 -4.47
C ASN A 65 -34.32 4.76 -5.96
N GLU A 66 -35.58 4.90 -6.41
CA GLU A 66 -36.00 4.53 -7.77
C GLU A 66 -35.23 5.30 -8.85
N ASP A 67 -34.87 6.56 -8.58
CA ASP A 67 -34.12 7.41 -9.50
C ASP A 67 -32.69 6.88 -9.76
N ASN A 68 -32.15 6.07 -8.85
CA ASN A 68 -30.77 5.57 -8.88
C ASN A 68 -30.69 4.04 -8.98
N LYS A 69 -31.75 3.36 -9.43
CA LYS A 69 -31.82 1.89 -9.52
C LYS A 69 -30.76 1.23 -10.41
N ASP A 70 -30.22 1.99 -11.36
CA ASP A 70 -29.16 1.56 -12.28
C ASP A 70 -27.74 1.77 -11.70
N TYR A 71 -27.65 2.29 -10.47
CA TYR A 71 -26.40 2.54 -9.76
C TYR A 71 -26.33 1.68 -8.50
N VAL A 72 -25.10 1.43 -8.07
CA VAL A 72 -24.80 1.05 -6.70
C VAL A 72 -24.66 2.32 -5.87
N SER A 73 -25.19 2.31 -4.65
CA SER A 73 -25.05 3.41 -3.69
C SER A 73 -24.25 2.98 -2.47
N VAL A 74 -23.47 3.89 -1.90
CA VAL A 74 -22.61 3.59 -0.74
C VAL A 74 -22.63 4.74 0.24
N PHE A 75 -22.81 4.43 1.53
CA PHE A 75 -22.81 5.40 2.63
C PHE A 75 -21.94 4.92 3.78
N LEU A 76 -21.28 5.87 4.44
CA LEU A 76 -20.74 5.70 5.78
C LEU A 76 -21.80 6.16 6.79
N GLN A 77 -22.07 5.38 7.83
CA GLN A 77 -23.04 5.69 8.88
C GLN A 77 -22.36 5.67 10.26
N LEU A 78 -22.64 6.68 11.07
CA LEU A 78 -22.26 6.76 12.49
C LEU A 78 -23.27 5.96 13.32
N LYS A 79 -22.79 5.04 14.17
CA LYS A 79 -23.62 4.16 15.01
C LYS A 79 -23.63 4.55 16.48
N THR A 80 -22.61 5.29 16.94
CA THR A 80 -22.60 5.85 18.30
C THR A 80 -23.79 6.78 18.48
N LYS A 81 -24.63 6.51 19.49
CA LYS A 81 -25.89 7.22 19.72
C LYS A 81 -25.68 8.57 20.39
N ASN A 82 -26.58 9.51 20.10
CA ASN A 82 -26.69 10.82 20.75
C ASN A 82 -25.39 11.63 20.71
N ILE A 83 -24.69 11.63 19.56
CA ILE A 83 -23.43 12.33 19.38
C ILE A 83 -23.34 12.99 18.02
N GLU A 84 -22.57 14.08 17.98
CA GLU A 84 -22.16 14.78 16.77
C GLU A 84 -20.66 14.57 16.56
N VAL A 85 -20.26 14.20 15.34
CA VAL A 85 -18.87 13.95 14.97
C VAL A 85 -18.55 14.63 13.65
N ARG A 86 -17.54 15.50 13.66
CA ARG A 86 -17.01 16.11 12.44
C ARG A 86 -15.94 15.21 11.83
N ALA A 87 -16.05 14.87 10.55
CA ALA A 87 -15.14 13.95 9.90
C ALA A 87 -14.95 14.23 8.40
N ILE A 88 -13.79 13.88 7.87
CA ILE A 88 -13.52 13.75 6.43
C ILE A 88 -13.60 12.25 6.12
N TYR A 89 -14.36 11.88 5.10
CA TYR A 89 -14.46 10.48 4.68
C TYR A 89 -14.26 10.34 3.17
N ASN A 90 -13.76 9.19 2.76
CA ASN A 90 -13.68 8.81 1.35
C ASN A 90 -14.10 7.35 1.19
N LEU A 91 -14.80 7.05 0.10
CA LEU A 91 -15.32 5.73 -0.23
C LEU A 91 -14.85 5.34 -1.64
N ALA A 92 -14.38 4.10 -1.81
CA ALA A 92 -14.00 3.54 -3.10
C ALA A 92 -14.48 2.11 -3.24
N ILE A 93 -14.94 1.73 -4.43
CA ILE A 93 -15.00 0.32 -4.83
C ILE A 93 -13.62 -0.05 -5.37
N GLN A 94 -13.05 -1.12 -4.84
CA GLN A 94 -11.72 -1.62 -5.24
C GLN A 94 -11.83 -3.06 -5.74
N PRO A 95 -11.01 -3.44 -6.73
CA PRO A 95 -10.82 -4.84 -7.07
C PRO A 95 -10.46 -5.65 -5.82
N PRO A 96 -10.89 -6.91 -5.68
CA PRO A 96 -10.54 -7.81 -4.57
C PRO A 96 -9.05 -8.19 -4.45
N VAL A 97 -8.15 -7.43 -5.07
CA VAL A 97 -6.72 -7.66 -5.12
C VAL A 97 -6.03 -6.66 -4.17
N LEU A 98 -5.67 -7.13 -2.96
CA LEU A 98 -4.79 -6.57 -1.89
C LEU A 98 -4.62 -5.03 -1.76
N PRO A 99 -4.60 -4.50 -0.52
CA PRO A 99 -4.99 -3.13 -0.16
C PRO A 99 -4.33 -2.10 -1.08
N SER A 100 -5.16 -1.51 -1.94
CA SER A 100 -4.79 -0.31 -2.68
C SER A 100 -4.21 0.67 -1.66
N ASN A 101 -3.08 1.30 -1.99
CA ASN A 101 -2.61 2.43 -1.23
C ASN A 101 -3.79 3.40 -1.05
N PHE A 102 -4.25 3.63 0.18
CA PHE A 102 -5.18 4.71 0.52
C PHE A 102 -4.59 6.10 0.20
N ALA A 103 -3.40 6.16 -0.41
CA ALA A 103 -2.60 7.35 -0.68
C ALA A 103 -3.15 8.26 -1.79
N ASN A 104 -4.23 7.88 -2.49
CA ASN A 104 -4.78 8.65 -3.62
C ASN A 104 -6.18 9.21 -3.36
N PHE A 105 -6.62 9.25 -2.10
CA PHE A 105 -7.87 9.92 -1.77
C PHE A 105 -7.63 11.43 -1.70
N SER A 106 -8.29 12.20 -2.57
CA SER A 106 -8.40 13.64 -2.38
C SER A 106 -9.26 13.90 -1.15
N ASP A 107 -8.77 14.70 -0.20
CA ASP A 107 -9.54 15.12 0.96
C ASP A 107 -10.71 16.00 0.50
N GLY A 108 -11.93 15.48 0.62
CA GLY A 108 -13.15 16.27 0.49
C GLY A 108 -13.33 17.18 1.72
N PRO A 109 -14.24 18.16 1.69
CA PRO A 109 -14.50 19.01 2.85
C PRO A 109 -15.03 18.16 4.02
N PRO A 110 -14.72 18.53 5.28
CA PRO A 110 -15.25 17.83 6.44
C PRO A 110 -16.77 17.99 6.54
N VAL A 111 -17.46 16.89 6.83
CA VAL A 111 -18.90 16.84 7.07
C VAL A 111 -19.19 16.54 8.54
N VAL A 112 -20.44 16.76 8.96
CA VAL A 112 -20.90 16.49 10.32
C VAL A 112 -21.84 15.30 10.31
N PHE A 113 -21.48 14.26 11.05
CA PHE A 113 -22.35 13.13 11.34
C PHE A 113 -23.09 13.40 12.65
N ASP A 114 -24.41 13.30 12.68
CA ASP A 114 -25.20 13.55 13.88
C ASP A 114 -26.28 12.49 14.07
N THR A 115 -26.14 11.65 15.10
CA THR A 115 -27.12 10.59 15.41
C THR A 115 -28.31 11.08 16.22
N ARG A 116 -28.40 12.39 16.50
CA ARG A 116 -29.60 13.05 17.02
C ARG A 116 -30.51 13.51 15.88
N ASN A 117 -30.00 13.49 14.64
CA ASN A 117 -30.72 13.86 13.44
C ASN A 117 -30.58 12.76 12.38
N ASP A 118 -31.64 11.97 12.18
CA ASP A 118 -31.67 10.83 11.26
C ASP A 118 -31.26 11.17 9.81
N LYS A 119 -31.27 12.45 9.41
CA LYS A 119 -30.80 12.88 8.08
C LYS A 119 -29.29 13.06 7.97
N LEU A 120 -28.60 13.14 9.10
CA LEU A 120 -27.17 13.43 9.19
C LEU A 120 -26.37 12.27 9.80
N GLU A 121 -27.01 11.17 10.18
CA GLU A 121 -26.29 9.99 10.71
C GLU A 121 -25.49 9.25 9.63
N ALA A 122 -25.78 9.47 8.34
CA ALA A 122 -25.09 8.83 7.23
C ALA A 122 -24.77 9.79 6.09
N TRP A 123 -23.57 9.66 5.53
CA TRP A 123 -23.08 10.43 4.38
C TRP A 123 -22.51 9.50 3.32
N GLY A 124 -22.79 9.80 2.05
CA GLY A 124 -22.37 8.94 0.95
C GLY A 124 -22.88 9.41 -0.39
N PHE A 125 -22.95 8.47 -1.33
CA PHE A 125 -23.26 8.73 -2.73
C PHE A 125 -24.43 7.86 -3.18
N VAL A 126 -25.54 8.50 -3.54
CA VAL A 126 -26.74 7.84 -4.11
C VAL A 126 -26.46 7.23 -5.49
N ALA A 127 -25.63 7.88 -6.31
CA ALA A 127 -25.21 7.39 -7.62
C ALA A 127 -23.68 7.18 -7.61
N PHE A 128 -23.22 6.19 -6.83
CA PHE A 128 -21.79 5.99 -6.62
C PHE A 128 -21.08 5.44 -7.86
N LYS A 129 -21.62 4.36 -8.43
CA LYS A 129 -21.11 3.77 -9.68
C LYS A 129 -22.22 3.04 -10.42
N LYS A 130 -22.27 3.17 -11.75
CA LYS A 130 -23.27 2.46 -12.57
C LYS A 130 -23.05 0.95 -12.49
N LYS A 131 -24.13 0.17 -12.40
CA LYS A 131 -24.08 -1.30 -12.41
C LYS A 131 -23.34 -1.84 -13.62
N SER A 132 -23.62 -1.29 -14.81
CA SER A 132 -22.95 -1.66 -16.06
C SER A 132 -21.44 -1.39 -16.09
N GLU A 133 -20.92 -0.50 -15.24
CA GLU A 133 -19.47 -0.26 -15.12
C GLU A 133 -18.80 -1.19 -14.10
N ILE A 134 -19.59 -1.85 -13.26
CA ILE A 134 -19.12 -2.84 -12.30
C ILE A 134 -19.18 -4.22 -12.96
N GLU A 135 -20.29 -4.52 -13.63
CA GLU A 135 -20.52 -5.75 -14.39
C GLU A 135 -19.56 -5.84 -15.59
N GLY A 136 -18.72 -6.87 -15.61
CA GLY A 136 -17.70 -7.06 -16.65
C GLY A 136 -16.39 -6.27 -16.44
N SER A 137 -16.26 -5.57 -15.31
CA SER A 137 -15.02 -4.85 -14.95
C SER A 137 -14.12 -5.67 -14.01
N SER A 138 -12.91 -5.17 -13.75
CA SER A 138 -12.01 -5.72 -12.72
C SER A 138 -12.48 -5.47 -11.28
N TYR A 139 -13.58 -4.74 -11.05
CA TYR A 139 -14.11 -4.51 -9.71
C TYR A 139 -14.75 -5.75 -9.09
N ILE A 140 -15.22 -6.70 -9.91
CA ILE A 140 -15.72 -8.00 -9.45
C ILE A 140 -14.65 -9.05 -9.76
N LEU A 141 -14.04 -9.62 -8.73
CA LEU A 141 -13.13 -10.76 -8.85
C LEU A 141 -13.64 -11.88 -7.96
N ASP A 142 -13.66 -13.12 -8.47
CA ASP A 142 -14.23 -14.27 -7.78
C ASP A 142 -15.63 -13.99 -7.21
N ASN A 143 -16.44 -13.25 -7.98
CA ASN A 143 -17.79 -12.86 -7.59
C ASN A 143 -17.84 -12.08 -6.26
N SER A 144 -16.80 -11.32 -5.94
CA SER A 144 -16.71 -10.47 -4.76
C SER A 144 -16.44 -9.02 -5.14
N ILE A 145 -16.93 -8.08 -4.34
CA ILE A 145 -16.64 -6.64 -4.45
C ILE A 145 -16.13 -6.12 -3.10
N ILE A 146 -15.18 -5.19 -3.10
CA ILE A 146 -14.67 -4.56 -1.87
C ILE A 146 -14.99 -3.08 -1.87
N VAL A 147 -15.62 -2.61 -0.78
CA VAL A 147 -15.81 -1.19 -0.48
C VAL A 147 -14.77 -0.77 0.55
N ALA A 148 -13.85 0.10 0.16
CA ALA A 148 -12.86 0.70 1.04
C ALA A 148 -13.36 2.06 1.56
N CYS A 149 -13.14 2.30 2.85
CA CYS A 149 -13.41 3.57 3.53
C CYS A 149 -12.14 4.11 4.15
N ASN A 150 -11.88 5.40 3.93
CA ASN A 150 -10.87 6.19 4.60
C ASN A 150 -11.57 7.25 5.45
N LEU A 151 -11.23 7.38 6.74
CA LEU A 151 -11.96 8.22 7.68
C LEU A 151 -10.99 8.98 8.59
N THR A 152 -11.15 10.31 8.64
CA THR A 152 -10.42 11.20 9.54
C THR A 152 -11.40 11.94 10.43
N ILE A 153 -11.37 11.66 11.73
CA ILE A 153 -12.19 12.35 12.74
C ILE A 153 -11.49 13.65 13.12
N ILE A 154 -12.26 14.73 13.26
CA ILE A 154 -11.78 16.06 13.64
C ILE A 154 -12.41 16.42 14.98
N THR A 155 -11.57 16.53 16.02
CA THR A 155 -11.98 16.98 17.34
C THR A 155 -11.59 18.44 17.50
N LEU A 156 -12.60 19.32 17.62
CA LEU A 156 -12.38 20.72 17.96
C LEU A 156 -12.17 20.80 19.48
N LYS A 157 -11.02 21.33 19.90
CA LYS A 157 -10.77 21.68 21.30
C LYS A 157 -11.00 23.17 21.50
N ASP A 158 -11.42 23.55 22.70
CA ASP A 158 -11.54 24.95 23.09
C ASP A 158 -10.19 25.67 22.90
N ALA A 159 -10.26 26.91 22.43
CA ALA A 159 -9.08 27.72 22.19
C ALA A 159 -8.32 27.94 23.49
N LYS A 160 -7.01 27.68 23.48
CA LYS A 160 -6.14 27.97 24.63
C LYS A 160 -5.54 29.36 24.44
N GLU A 161 -5.48 30.12 25.53
CA GLU A 161 -4.77 31.40 25.56
C GLU A 161 -3.27 31.15 25.33
N VAL A 162 -2.65 31.94 24.47
CA VAL A 162 -1.24 31.85 24.10
C VAL A 162 -0.63 33.25 24.17
N GLU A 163 0.67 33.34 24.49
CA GLU A 163 1.35 34.63 24.51
C GLU A 163 1.28 35.30 23.13
N ALA A 164 0.84 36.57 23.13
CA ALA A 164 0.62 37.34 21.92
C ALA A 164 1.97 37.75 21.28
N GLY A 165 2.52 36.84 20.48
CA GLY A 165 3.67 37.08 19.62
C GLY A 165 4.00 35.84 18.81
N LEU A 166 3.88 35.94 17.47
CA LEU A 166 4.19 34.92 16.45
C LEU A 166 3.03 34.00 16.02
N VAL A 167 2.03 34.55 15.34
CA VAL A 167 1.26 33.77 14.34
C VAL A 167 1.21 34.57 13.04
N GLY A 168 2.35 34.60 12.34
CA GLY A 168 2.28 34.55 10.89
C GLY A 168 1.83 33.13 10.52
N ASP A 169 1.06 32.97 9.46
CA ASP A 169 0.69 31.66 8.92
C ASP A 169 1.98 30.93 8.50
N ILE A 170 2.58 30.16 9.43
CA ILE A 170 3.82 29.43 9.16
C ILE A 170 3.43 28.26 8.28
N GLN A 171 3.48 28.47 6.97
CA GLN A 171 3.45 27.38 6.02
C GLN A 171 4.67 26.50 6.27
N VAL A 172 4.45 25.33 6.89
CA VAL A 172 5.50 24.34 7.08
C VAL A 172 5.78 23.73 5.71
N PRO A 173 6.99 23.93 5.14
CA PRO A 173 7.33 23.34 3.86
C PRO A 173 7.31 21.80 3.98
N PRO A 174 6.98 21.08 2.89
CA PRO A 174 7.01 19.62 2.88
C PRO A 174 8.41 19.10 3.25
N SER A 175 8.45 17.92 3.89
CA SER A 175 9.73 17.31 4.27
C SER A 175 10.61 17.06 3.05
N GLU A 176 11.81 17.64 3.07
CA GLU A 176 12.81 17.45 2.03
C GLU A 176 13.78 16.30 2.33
N LEU A 177 13.59 15.56 3.44
CA LEU A 177 14.56 14.57 3.91
C LEU A 177 14.92 13.54 2.83
N VAL A 178 13.92 12.91 2.21
CA VAL A 178 14.13 11.90 1.16
C VAL A 178 14.79 12.52 -0.08
N ALA A 179 14.39 13.74 -0.45
CA ALA A 179 14.99 14.45 -1.57
C ALA A 179 16.47 14.79 -1.30
N ASN A 180 16.80 15.19 -0.07
CA ASN A 180 18.15 15.50 0.36
C ASN A 180 19.04 14.25 0.42
N LEU A 181 18.52 13.12 0.90
CA LEU A 181 19.23 11.82 0.84
C LEU A 181 19.41 11.33 -0.60
N SER A 182 18.40 11.47 -1.46
CA SER A 182 18.53 11.14 -2.89
C SER A 182 19.58 12.01 -3.60
N LYS A 183 19.62 13.32 -3.29
CA LYS A 183 20.66 14.23 -3.79
C LYS A 183 22.03 13.84 -3.25
N LEU A 184 22.11 13.43 -1.97
CA LEU A 184 23.35 12.99 -1.34
C LEU A 184 23.91 11.74 -2.04
N LEU A 185 23.10 10.74 -2.38
CA LEU A 185 23.53 9.56 -3.16
C LEU A 185 24.04 9.95 -4.56
N GLY A 186 23.39 10.89 -5.23
CA GLY A 186 23.83 11.40 -6.53
C GLY A 186 25.11 12.24 -6.44
N SER A 187 25.42 12.76 -5.25
CA SER A 187 26.67 13.47 -4.98
C SER A 187 27.74 12.52 -4.48
N THR A 188 28.99 12.72 -4.86
CA THR A 188 30.12 11.98 -4.26
C THR A 188 30.60 12.59 -2.94
N LYS A 189 29.90 13.61 -2.43
CA LYS A 189 30.31 14.37 -1.23
C LYS A 189 30.07 13.55 0.04
N GLY A 190 31.13 13.38 0.83
CA GLY A 190 31.06 12.67 2.10
C GLY A 190 31.04 11.15 1.98
N ALA A 191 31.11 10.61 0.76
CA ALA A 191 31.19 9.17 0.55
C ALA A 191 32.48 8.61 1.17
N ASP A 192 32.32 7.64 2.07
CA ASP A 192 33.38 6.97 2.82
C ASP A 192 33.58 5.51 2.36
N VAL A 193 32.72 5.02 1.45
CA VAL A 193 32.84 3.72 0.80
C VAL A 193 32.51 3.81 -0.69
N CYS A 194 33.17 2.97 -1.50
CA CYS A 194 32.81 2.74 -2.89
C CYS A 194 32.73 1.25 -3.23
N PHE A 195 31.85 0.93 -4.17
CA PHE A 195 31.60 -0.42 -4.65
C PHE A 195 31.94 -0.50 -6.13
N LYS A 196 32.79 -1.45 -6.50
CA LYS A 196 33.03 -1.80 -7.89
C LYS A 196 32.10 -2.95 -8.26
N VAL A 197 31.10 -2.65 -9.09
CA VAL A 197 30.12 -3.61 -9.58
C VAL A 197 30.36 -3.77 -11.07
N GLN A 198 30.97 -4.89 -11.45
CA GLN A 198 31.46 -5.11 -12.81
C GLN A 198 32.37 -3.96 -13.30
N ASN A 199 31.91 -3.19 -14.30
CA ASN A 199 32.61 -2.06 -14.90
C ASN A 199 32.22 -0.70 -14.31
N GLU A 200 31.27 -0.65 -13.36
CA GLU A 200 30.80 0.59 -12.74
C GLU A 200 31.32 0.75 -11.30
N VAL A 201 31.52 2.00 -10.89
CA VAL A 201 31.91 2.37 -9.52
C VAL A 201 30.80 3.20 -8.90
N PHE A 202 30.35 2.78 -7.71
CA PHE A 202 29.30 3.43 -6.94
C PHE A 202 29.87 3.99 -5.65
N HIS A 203 29.67 5.28 -5.40
CA HIS A 203 30.03 5.92 -4.14
C HIS A 203 28.83 5.93 -3.19
N ALA A 204 29.07 5.66 -1.90
CA ALA A 204 28.02 5.61 -0.89
C ALA A 204 28.56 5.98 0.51
N HIS A 205 27.67 5.94 1.50
CA HIS A 205 27.91 6.34 2.88
C HIS A 205 27.67 5.14 3.81
N GLU A 206 28.69 4.65 4.49
CA GLU A 206 28.67 3.44 5.32
C GLU A 206 27.56 3.50 6.35
N ILE A 207 27.41 4.64 7.04
CA ILE A 207 26.38 4.79 8.07
C ILE A 207 24.96 4.68 7.51
N ILE A 208 24.71 5.23 6.31
CA ILE A 208 23.39 5.15 5.67
C ILE A 208 23.11 3.70 5.25
N LEU A 209 24.09 3.01 4.68
CA LEU A 209 23.96 1.60 4.32
C LEU A 209 23.69 0.73 5.56
N ALA A 210 24.47 0.91 6.62
CA ALA A 210 24.37 0.18 7.87
C ALA A 210 23.02 0.38 8.56
N MET A 211 22.51 1.61 8.63
CA MET A 211 21.21 1.91 9.23
C MET A 211 20.04 1.22 8.51
N ARG A 212 20.22 0.84 7.24
CA ARG A 212 19.15 0.38 6.35
C ARG A 212 19.26 -1.11 6.02
N SER A 213 20.38 -1.75 6.36
CA SER A 213 20.62 -3.18 6.16
C SER A 213 21.43 -3.75 7.33
N PRO A 214 20.89 -4.74 8.07
CA PRO A 214 21.63 -5.47 9.09
C PRO A 214 22.91 -6.12 8.56
N VAL A 215 22.93 -6.53 7.30
CA VAL A 215 24.10 -7.12 6.65
C VAL A 215 25.20 -6.08 6.47
N PHE A 216 24.87 -4.88 5.97
CA PHE A 216 25.84 -3.77 5.92
C PHE A 216 26.27 -3.31 7.31
N TRP A 217 25.37 -3.31 8.30
CA TRP A 217 25.74 -3.01 9.68
C TRP A 217 26.82 -3.98 10.19
N ALA A 218 26.60 -5.27 10.02
CA ALA A 218 27.56 -6.29 10.41
C ALA A 218 28.87 -6.19 9.61
N GLU A 219 28.81 -5.81 8.33
CA GLU A 219 29.98 -5.67 7.48
C GLU A 219 30.87 -4.48 7.90
N PHE A 220 30.29 -3.33 8.21
CA PHE A 220 31.04 -2.10 8.54
C PHE A 220 31.36 -1.97 10.03
N TYR A 221 30.41 -2.35 10.90
CA TYR A 221 30.49 -2.13 12.34
C TYR A 221 30.53 -3.43 13.15
N GLY A 222 30.54 -4.59 12.50
CA GLY A 222 30.63 -5.88 13.19
C GLY A 222 32.04 -6.22 13.67
N PRO A 223 32.17 -7.26 14.53
CA PRO A 223 33.45 -7.66 15.13
C PRO A 223 34.52 -8.10 14.12
N LYS A 224 34.10 -8.49 12.91
CA LYS A 224 34.96 -8.95 11.81
C LYS A 224 35.17 -7.87 10.73
N ARG A 225 34.96 -6.58 11.07
CA ARG A 225 35.18 -5.48 10.12
C ARG A 225 36.61 -5.54 9.58
N ILE A 226 36.76 -5.41 8.26
CA ILE A 226 38.07 -5.34 7.62
C ILE A 226 38.48 -3.87 7.64
N GLU A 227 39.49 -3.52 8.44
CA GLU A 227 39.91 -2.13 8.67
C GLU A 227 40.55 -1.45 7.44
N HIS A 228 40.76 -2.18 6.35
CA HIS A 228 41.48 -1.69 5.18
C HIS A 228 40.81 -2.09 3.86
N ARG A 229 39.97 -1.17 3.33
CA ARG A 229 39.90 -0.69 1.93
C ARG A 229 38.50 -0.18 1.63
N HIS A 230 38.42 1.11 1.31
CA HIS A 230 37.22 1.83 0.89
C HIS A 230 36.58 1.30 -0.41
N VAL A 231 37.17 0.29 -1.08
CA VAL A 231 36.67 -0.28 -2.34
C VAL A 231 36.22 -1.73 -2.11
N LYS A 232 34.93 -1.99 -2.32
CA LYS A 232 34.30 -3.32 -2.22
C LYS A 232 33.96 -3.84 -3.61
N ASN A 233 34.43 -5.04 -3.97
CA ASN A 233 34.07 -5.65 -5.26
C ASN A 233 32.79 -6.47 -5.10
N ILE A 234 31.80 -6.25 -5.97
CA ILE A 234 30.58 -7.05 -6.09
C ILE A 234 30.57 -7.67 -7.47
N GLU A 235 30.82 -8.98 -7.53
CA GLU A 235 30.92 -9.74 -8.79
C GLU A 235 29.59 -10.36 -9.20
N ASP A 236 28.71 -10.65 -8.24
CA ASP A 236 27.47 -11.40 -8.43
C ASP A 236 26.23 -10.51 -8.62
N MET A 237 26.42 -9.27 -9.09
CA MET A 237 25.33 -8.32 -9.28
C MET A 237 25.49 -7.48 -10.54
N GLN A 238 24.38 -7.24 -11.24
CA GLN A 238 24.33 -6.30 -12.35
C GLN A 238 24.32 -4.86 -11.82
N PRO A 239 25.00 -3.89 -12.47
CA PRO A 239 25.04 -2.50 -12.02
C PRO A 239 23.66 -1.87 -11.84
N GLY A 240 22.70 -2.16 -12.73
CA GLY A 240 21.32 -1.68 -12.62
C GLY A 240 20.60 -2.14 -11.35
N VAL A 241 20.85 -3.38 -10.91
CA VAL A 241 20.27 -3.94 -9.69
C VAL A 241 20.90 -3.30 -8.46
N PHE A 242 22.23 -3.13 -8.45
CA PHE A 242 22.91 -2.45 -7.34
C PHE A 242 22.52 -0.98 -7.22
N ARG A 243 22.32 -0.29 -8.35
CA ARG A 243 21.73 1.05 -8.40
C ARG A 243 20.34 1.08 -7.77
N GLY A 244 19.51 0.08 -8.07
CA GLY A 244 18.19 -0.09 -7.46
C GLY A 244 18.23 -0.33 -5.94
N LEU A 245 19.20 -1.12 -5.47
CA LEU A 245 19.47 -1.31 -4.03
C LEU A 245 19.82 0.01 -3.35
N LEU A 246 20.80 0.75 -3.90
CA LEU A 246 21.19 2.06 -3.35
C LEU A 246 20.03 3.05 -3.37
N HIS A 247 19.27 3.11 -4.46
CA HIS A 247 18.07 3.95 -4.54
C HIS A 247 17.10 3.63 -3.38
N PHE A 248 16.82 2.35 -3.12
CA PHE A 248 15.94 1.96 -2.03
C PHE A 248 16.51 2.34 -0.65
N ILE A 249 17.81 2.12 -0.43
CA ILE A 249 18.46 2.45 0.84
C ILE A 249 18.27 3.93 1.20
N TYR A 250 18.46 4.84 0.23
CA TYR A 250 18.40 6.29 0.45
C TYR A 250 16.98 6.87 0.39
N THR A 251 16.02 6.18 -0.25
CA THR A 251 14.69 6.75 -0.51
C THR A 251 13.51 5.96 0.03
N ASP A 252 13.73 4.74 0.53
CA ASP A 252 12.68 3.81 0.98
C ASP A 252 11.62 3.48 -0.11
N SER A 253 11.99 3.68 -1.38
CA SER A 253 11.14 3.47 -2.55
C SER A 253 11.83 2.55 -3.55
N LEU A 254 11.06 1.76 -4.32
CA LEU A 254 11.63 1.02 -5.45
C LEU A 254 12.06 2.00 -6.55
N PRO A 255 13.14 1.72 -7.30
CA PRO A 255 13.63 2.63 -8.32
C PRO A 255 12.57 2.87 -9.41
N PRO A 256 12.55 4.07 -10.02
CA PRO A 256 11.76 4.31 -11.21
C PRO A 256 12.29 3.44 -12.36
N MET A 257 11.43 2.60 -12.92
CA MET A 257 11.78 1.65 -14.00
C MET A 257 11.09 2.04 -15.31
N LYS A 258 11.07 3.35 -15.62
CA LYS A 258 10.28 3.92 -16.72
C LYS A 258 10.78 3.52 -18.12
N ASP A 259 12.04 3.11 -18.22
CA ASP A 259 12.69 2.79 -19.50
C ASP A 259 12.69 1.29 -19.82
N LEU A 260 12.08 0.46 -18.97
CA LEU A 260 12.00 -0.99 -19.16
C LEU A 260 10.65 -1.37 -19.79
N ASN A 261 10.67 -2.36 -20.68
CA ASN A 261 9.46 -3.07 -21.10
C ASN A 261 8.89 -3.91 -19.94
N ALA A 262 7.74 -4.55 -20.15
CA ALA A 262 7.09 -5.37 -19.12
C ALA A 262 8.02 -6.48 -18.57
N ASP A 263 8.65 -7.23 -19.48
CA ASP A 263 9.55 -8.34 -19.12
C ASP A 263 10.78 -7.86 -18.33
N GLY A 264 11.43 -6.78 -18.77
CA GLY A 264 12.58 -6.20 -18.09
C GLY A 264 12.21 -5.62 -16.72
N TYR A 265 10.99 -5.11 -16.56
CA TYR A 265 10.47 -4.65 -15.27
C TYR A 265 10.29 -5.82 -14.29
N GLU A 266 9.76 -6.96 -14.75
CA GLU A 266 9.56 -8.17 -13.95
C GLU A 266 10.90 -8.80 -13.55
N GLU A 267 11.84 -8.90 -14.49
CA GLU A 267 13.20 -9.38 -14.25
C GLU A 267 13.92 -8.52 -13.19
N MET A 268 13.86 -7.19 -13.32
CA MET A 268 14.42 -6.26 -12.34
C MET A 268 13.79 -6.45 -10.96
N LEU A 269 12.48 -6.61 -10.86
CA LEU A 269 11.81 -6.88 -9.57
C LEU A 269 12.27 -8.20 -8.96
N GLY A 270 12.43 -9.24 -9.76
CA GLY A 270 12.98 -10.52 -9.33
C GLY A 270 14.38 -10.35 -8.74
N HIS A 271 15.28 -9.67 -9.45
CA HIS A 271 16.62 -9.39 -8.94
C HIS A 271 16.63 -8.52 -7.68
N LEU A 272 15.79 -7.48 -7.61
CA LEU A 272 15.66 -6.65 -6.41
C LEU A 272 15.11 -7.45 -5.22
N LEU A 273 14.24 -8.44 -5.45
CA LEU A 273 13.77 -9.35 -4.40
C LEU A 273 14.92 -10.21 -3.86
N VAL A 274 15.73 -10.80 -4.74
CA VAL A 274 16.93 -11.57 -4.36
C VAL A 274 17.88 -10.73 -3.53
N VAL A 275 18.16 -9.51 -3.99
CA VAL A 275 19.08 -8.60 -3.31
C VAL A 275 18.50 -8.11 -1.99
N ALA A 276 17.19 -7.86 -1.91
CA ALA A 276 16.54 -7.51 -0.66
C ALA A 276 16.65 -8.64 0.39
N ASP A 277 16.58 -9.90 -0.02
CA ASP A 277 16.84 -11.02 0.89
C ASP A 277 18.32 -11.09 1.30
N LYS A 278 19.24 -10.98 0.34
CA LYS A 278 20.71 -10.99 0.55
C LYS A 278 21.16 -9.95 1.59
N TYR A 279 20.54 -8.77 1.62
CA TYR A 279 20.87 -7.67 2.53
C TYR A 279 19.89 -7.52 3.71
N ASP A 280 19.01 -8.49 3.95
CA ASP A 280 17.97 -8.49 5.00
C ASP A 280 17.09 -7.21 5.04
N MET A 281 16.60 -6.83 3.86
CA MET A 281 15.76 -5.65 3.65
C MET A 281 14.29 -6.05 3.49
N LYS A 282 13.67 -6.50 4.59
CA LYS A 282 12.29 -7.04 4.64
C LYS A 282 11.24 -6.19 3.92
N ARG A 283 11.32 -4.87 4.10
CA ARG A 283 10.37 -3.92 3.49
C ARG A 283 10.51 -3.85 1.97
N MET A 284 11.74 -3.86 1.44
CA MET A 284 12.01 -3.91 0.00
C MET A 284 11.54 -5.23 -0.60
N LYS A 285 11.88 -6.35 0.07
CA LYS A 285 11.46 -7.70 -0.32
C LYS A 285 9.93 -7.80 -0.44
N SER A 286 9.20 -7.29 0.56
CA SER A 286 7.73 -7.26 0.55
C SER A 286 7.15 -6.39 -0.57
N MET A 287 7.80 -5.27 -0.90
CA MET A 287 7.37 -4.44 -2.03
C MET A 287 7.57 -5.16 -3.38
N CYS A 288 8.69 -5.84 -3.57
CA CYS A 288 8.94 -6.64 -4.77
C CYS A 288 7.93 -7.79 -4.88
N GLU A 289 7.72 -8.52 -3.78
CA GLU A 289 6.74 -9.61 -3.69
C GLU A 289 5.35 -9.13 -4.13
N ARG A 290 4.87 -8.03 -3.55
CA ARG A 290 3.58 -7.43 -3.89
C ARG A 290 3.48 -7.02 -5.36
N LYS A 291 4.56 -6.52 -5.97
CA LYS A 291 4.54 -6.11 -7.37
C LYS A 291 4.55 -7.32 -8.32
N LEU A 292 5.26 -8.38 -7.96
CA LEU A 292 5.32 -9.64 -8.72
C LEU A 292 4.00 -10.41 -8.67
N CYS A 293 3.22 -10.31 -7.58
CA CYS A 293 1.92 -10.99 -7.44
C CYS A 293 0.89 -10.66 -8.54
N HIS A 294 1.12 -9.60 -9.34
CA HIS A 294 0.19 -9.12 -10.35
C HIS A 294 0.80 -9.06 -11.74
N ARG A 295 1.97 -9.68 -11.92
CA ARG A 295 2.83 -9.51 -13.10
C ARG A 295 3.54 -10.82 -13.44
N PHE A 296 2.75 -11.86 -13.64
CA PHE A 296 3.19 -13.09 -14.24
C PHE A 296 2.08 -13.62 -15.15
N ASP A 297 2.48 -14.35 -16.18
CA ASP A 297 1.59 -14.98 -17.13
C ASP A 297 1.89 -16.48 -17.25
N GLN A 298 1.37 -17.14 -18.29
CA GLN A 298 1.58 -18.57 -18.49
C GLN A 298 3.04 -18.93 -18.75
N GLU A 299 3.85 -18.01 -19.27
CA GLU A 299 5.27 -18.24 -19.55
C GLU A 299 6.14 -18.01 -18.31
N THR A 300 5.82 -16.99 -17.51
CA THR A 300 6.67 -16.54 -16.39
C THR A 300 6.28 -17.08 -15.02
N VAL A 301 5.02 -17.50 -14.80
CA VAL A 301 4.54 -17.91 -13.46
C VAL A 301 5.36 -19.03 -12.82
N ALA A 302 5.89 -19.95 -13.61
CA ALA A 302 6.65 -21.08 -13.10
C ALA A 302 8.04 -20.66 -12.60
N THR A 303 8.72 -19.73 -13.28
CA THR A 303 10.00 -19.19 -12.79
C THR A 303 9.79 -18.25 -11.60
N THR A 304 8.69 -17.48 -11.59
CA THR A 304 8.29 -16.68 -10.41
C THR A 304 7.98 -17.55 -9.20
N LEU A 305 7.33 -18.72 -9.39
CA LEU A 305 7.07 -19.67 -8.30
C LEU A 305 8.37 -20.22 -7.70
N VAL A 306 9.34 -20.59 -8.55
CA VAL A 306 10.67 -21.02 -8.09
C VAL A 306 11.32 -19.94 -7.25
N LEU A 307 11.31 -18.70 -7.72
CA LEU A 307 11.83 -17.55 -6.98
C LEU A 307 11.12 -17.40 -5.62
N ALA A 308 9.80 -17.49 -5.60
CA ALA A 308 9.02 -17.35 -4.38
C ALA A 308 9.32 -18.44 -3.35
N VAL A 309 9.53 -19.68 -3.80
CA VAL A 309 9.93 -20.79 -2.92
C VAL A 309 11.35 -20.58 -2.39
N GLN A 310 12.30 -20.28 -3.27
CA GLN A 310 13.71 -20.12 -2.91
C GLN A 310 13.94 -19.04 -1.86
N TYR A 311 13.19 -17.93 -1.96
CA TYR A 311 13.32 -16.80 -1.05
C TYR A 311 12.19 -16.71 -0.03
N ASN A 312 11.43 -17.78 0.22
CA ASN A 312 10.39 -17.86 1.26
C ASN A 312 9.33 -16.73 1.19
N CYS A 313 8.88 -16.38 -0.01
CA CYS A 313 7.84 -15.40 -0.27
C CYS A 313 6.47 -16.10 -0.31
N SER A 314 5.82 -16.26 0.84
CA SER A 314 4.62 -17.08 0.97
C SER A 314 3.42 -16.54 0.17
N ILE A 315 3.25 -15.21 0.12
CA ILE A 315 2.10 -14.60 -0.56
C ILE A 315 2.25 -14.75 -2.07
N LEU A 316 3.46 -14.49 -2.61
CA LEU A 316 3.76 -14.70 -4.03
C LEU A 316 3.67 -16.17 -4.43
N LYS A 317 4.19 -17.07 -3.58
CA LYS A 317 4.06 -18.52 -3.81
C LYS A 317 2.60 -18.95 -3.94
N ASP A 318 1.74 -18.49 -3.03
CA ASP A 318 0.32 -18.85 -3.04
C ASP A 318 -0.40 -18.23 -4.25
N ALA A 319 -0.03 -17.01 -4.65
CA ALA A 319 -0.54 -16.37 -5.87
C ALA A 319 -0.18 -17.16 -7.14
N CYS A 320 1.08 -17.58 -7.28
CA CYS A 320 1.54 -18.38 -8.42
C CYS A 320 0.84 -19.75 -8.46
N ILE A 321 0.72 -20.45 -7.32
CA ILE A 321 0.03 -21.74 -7.24
C ILE A 321 -1.45 -21.60 -7.64
N LYS A 322 -2.14 -20.56 -7.16
CA LYS A 322 -3.52 -20.29 -7.55
C LYS A 322 -3.66 -20.06 -9.05
N PHE A 323 -2.75 -19.30 -9.65
CA PHE A 323 -2.77 -19.04 -11.09
C PHE A 323 -2.55 -20.33 -11.89
N ILE A 324 -1.50 -21.11 -11.58
CA ILE A 324 -1.18 -22.37 -12.28
C ILE A 324 -2.36 -23.36 -12.21
N ASN A 325 -3.11 -23.39 -11.10
CA ASN A 325 -4.24 -24.30 -10.92
C ASN A 325 -5.54 -23.83 -11.62
N SER A 326 -5.57 -22.64 -12.22
CA SER A 326 -6.76 -22.15 -12.94
C SER A 326 -6.96 -22.90 -14.27
N VAL A 327 -8.21 -23.27 -14.57
CA VAL A 327 -8.56 -24.22 -15.65
C VAL A 327 -8.10 -23.76 -17.04
N SER A 328 -7.96 -22.45 -17.27
CA SER A 328 -7.60 -21.87 -18.58
C SER A 328 -6.09 -21.69 -18.81
N THR A 329 -5.23 -21.98 -17.83
CA THR A 329 -3.80 -21.63 -17.90
C THR A 329 -2.86 -22.84 -17.85
N VAL A 330 -3.35 -24.01 -17.42
CA VAL A 330 -2.53 -25.22 -17.20
C VAL A 330 -1.75 -25.63 -18.46
N ASP A 331 -2.41 -25.68 -19.62
CA ASP A 331 -1.76 -26.19 -20.85
C ASP A 331 -0.62 -25.28 -21.32
N GLY A 332 -0.80 -23.95 -21.25
CA GLY A 332 0.24 -22.99 -21.58
C GLY A 332 1.41 -23.01 -20.59
N VAL A 333 1.11 -23.13 -19.29
CA VAL A 333 2.16 -23.26 -18.27
C VAL A 333 2.96 -24.55 -18.47
N VAL A 334 2.31 -25.68 -18.74
CA VAL A 334 2.99 -26.97 -18.95
C VAL A 334 3.93 -26.93 -20.16
N ALA A 335 3.57 -26.19 -21.20
CA ALA A 335 4.39 -25.99 -22.39
C ALA A 335 5.56 -25.02 -22.18
N SER A 336 5.56 -24.23 -21.10
CA SER A 336 6.59 -23.22 -20.83
C SER A 336 7.94 -23.83 -20.42
N LYS A 337 9.03 -23.10 -20.70
CA LYS A 337 10.37 -23.45 -20.22
C LYS A 337 10.46 -23.37 -18.69
N GLY A 338 9.78 -22.40 -18.09
CA GLY A 338 9.74 -22.20 -16.63
C GLY A 338 9.19 -23.41 -15.89
N TYR A 339 8.24 -24.14 -16.49
CA TYR A 339 7.66 -25.33 -15.88
C TYR A 339 8.65 -26.50 -15.73
N GLN A 340 9.57 -26.64 -16.69
CA GLN A 340 10.66 -27.62 -16.57
C GLN A 340 11.66 -27.23 -15.47
N GLN A 341 11.92 -25.92 -15.32
CA GLN A 341 12.73 -25.40 -14.23
C GLN A 341 12.08 -25.71 -12.87
N LEU A 342 10.77 -25.46 -12.73
CA LEU A 342 10.01 -25.74 -11.51
C LEU A 342 10.13 -27.21 -11.07
N LYS A 343 10.02 -28.16 -12.01
CA LYS A 343 10.19 -29.60 -11.72
C LYS A 343 11.58 -29.93 -11.18
N ARG A 344 12.62 -29.27 -11.71
CA ARG A 344 14.01 -29.53 -11.33
C ARG A 344 14.37 -28.88 -10.00
N GLU A 345 13.97 -27.63 -9.78
CA GLU A 345 14.42 -26.82 -8.65
C GLU A 345 13.49 -26.91 -7.43
N CYS A 346 12.23 -27.29 -7.61
CA CYS A 346 11.25 -27.41 -6.52
C CYS A 346 10.37 -28.68 -6.64
N PRO A 347 10.94 -29.90 -6.62
CA PRO A 347 10.20 -31.13 -6.89
C PRO A 347 9.11 -31.45 -5.85
N THR A 348 9.31 -31.07 -4.58
CA THR A 348 8.32 -31.28 -3.50
C THR A 348 7.11 -30.37 -3.64
N ILE A 349 7.34 -29.08 -3.90
CA ILE A 349 6.27 -28.11 -4.16
C ILE A 349 5.49 -28.48 -5.42
N PHE A 350 6.19 -28.96 -6.45
CA PHE A 350 5.58 -29.48 -7.65
C PHE A 350 4.62 -30.64 -7.34
N ALA A 351 5.06 -31.64 -6.58
CA ALA A 351 4.23 -32.77 -6.16
C ALA A 351 3.02 -32.31 -5.33
N ASP A 352 3.25 -31.50 -4.29
CA ASP A 352 2.20 -30.99 -3.39
C ASP A 352 1.13 -30.20 -4.13
N MET A 353 1.53 -29.37 -5.10
CA MET A 353 0.62 -28.57 -5.92
C MET A 353 -0.35 -29.47 -6.70
N TRP A 354 0.18 -30.50 -7.36
CA TRP A 354 -0.63 -31.42 -8.16
C TRP A 354 -1.46 -32.38 -7.32
N GLU A 355 -0.96 -32.83 -6.16
CA GLU A 355 -1.75 -33.63 -5.22
C GLU A 355 -2.96 -32.85 -4.68
N LYS A 356 -2.76 -31.57 -4.33
CA LYS A 356 -3.85 -30.69 -3.87
C LYS A 356 -4.85 -30.42 -4.99
N ALA A 357 -4.38 -30.17 -6.21
CA ALA A 357 -5.25 -29.98 -7.38
C ALA A 357 -6.07 -31.25 -7.71
N ALA A 358 -5.45 -32.43 -7.65
CA ALA A 358 -6.12 -33.70 -7.89
C ALA A 358 -7.17 -34.03 -6.82
N LYS A 359 -6.93 -33.67 -5.55
CA LYS A 359 -7.93 -33.79 -4.47
C LYS A 359 -9.09 -32.81 -4.66
N ALA A 360 -8.82 -31.59 -5.12
CA ALA A 360 -9.85 -30.59 -5.36
C ALA A 360 -10.77 -30.90 -6.55
N ARG A 361 -10.31 -31.70 -7.53
CA ARG A 361 -11.11 -32.14 -8.70
C ARG A 361 -11.96 -33.40 -8.46
N LYS A 362 -11.87 -34.02 -7.28
CA LYS A 362 -12.66 -35.21 -6.88
C LYS A 362 -13.94 -34.89 -6.12
N PHE A 363 -14.25 -33.59 -5.97
CA PHE A 363 -15.51 -33.03 -5.50
C PHE A 363 -16.03 -32.08 -6.58
#